data_AF-A0A2S6NMP4-F1
#
_entry.id   AF-A0A2S6NMP4-F1
#
_cell.length_a   1.000
_cell.length_b   1.000
_cell.length_c   1.000
_cell.angle_alpha   90.00
_cell.angle_beta   90.00
_cell.angle_gamma   90.00
#
_symmetry.space_group_name_H-M   'P 1'
#
loop_
_entity.id
_entity.type
_entity.pdbx_description
1 polymer ?
#
loop_
_entity_poly.entity_id
_entity_poly.type
_entity_poly.pdbx_seq_one_letter_code
_entity_poly.pdbx_strand_id
1 'polypeptide(L)'
;MSITLTPDQQEWINARIASGEFASVEQAVRQLIDERIAELSIEEDDLAWAKPLVDEALAQVERGEVLTREEHQSRIKALLASFKD
;
A
#
# COMPACT_ATOMS: atom_id res chain seq x y z
N MET A 1 4.82 16.50 28.76
CA MET A 1 5.29 16.96 27.45
C MET A 1 4.21 17.85 26.87
N SER A 2 4.58 18.99 26.27
CA SER A 2 3.66 19.89 25.58
C SER A 2 4.06 19.94 24.11
N ILE A 3 3.10 19.79 23.21
CA ILE A 3 3.32 19.85 21.76
C ILE A 3 2.31 20.87 21.23
N THR A 4 2.78 21.85 20.47
CA THR A 4 1.91 22.85 19.86
C THR A 4 1.52 22.39 18.47
N LEU A 5 0.24 22.12 18.26
CA LEU A 5 -0.31 21.81 16.94
C LEU A 5 -0.39 23.08 16.10
N THR A 6 -0.22 22.94 14.78
CA THR A 6 -0.59 24.02 13.86
C THR A 6 -2.12 24.21 13.87
N PRO A 7 -2.63 25.39 13.47
CA PRO A 7 -4.07 25.62 13.36
C PRO A 7 -4.76 24.55 12.50
N ASP A 8 -4.18 24.21 11.36
CA ASP A 8 -4.74 23.21 10.42
C ASP A 8 -4.77 21.81 11.04
N GLN A 9 -3.73 21.42 11.78
CA GLN A 9 -3.70 20.13 12.51
C GLN A 9 -4.79 20.07 13.58
N GLN A 10 -4.96 21.17 14.32
CA GLN A 10 -5.99 21.26 15.35
C GLN A 10 -7.40 21.18 14.75
N GLU A 11 -7.65 21.89 13.65
CA GLU A 11 -8.94 21.85 12.95
C GLU A 11 -9.24 20.45 12.41
N TRP A 12 -8.25 19.80 11.78
CA TRP A 12 -8.38 18.45 11.27
C TRP A 12 -8.68 17.42 12.36
N ILE A 13 -7.96 17.47 13.50
CA ILE A 13 -8.20 16.57 14.64
C ILE A 13 -9.60 16.82 15.24
N ASN A 14 -10.01 18.08 15.38
CA ASN A 14 -11.32 18.42 15.91
C ASN A 14 -12.45 17.87 15.03
N ALA A 15 -12.31 17.94 13.70
CA ALA A 15 -13.28 17.36 12.77
C ALA A 15 -13.42 15.83 12.93
N ARG A 16 -12.29 15.12 13.12
CA ARG A 16 -12.27 13.67 13.33
C ARG A 16 -12.87 13.27 14.68
N ILE A 17 -12.63 14.05 15.73
CA ILE A 17 -13.31 13.89 17.03
C ILE A 17 -14.82 14.10 16.88
N ALA A 18 -15.25 15.15 16.18
CA ALA A 18 -16.67 15.41 15.95
C ALA A 18 -17.36 14.29 15.15
N SER A 19 -16.62 13.61 14.27
CA SER A 19 -17.11 12.42 13.55
C SER A 19 -17.13 11.14 14.38
N GLY A 20 -16.58 11.16 15.60
CA GLY A 20 -16.50 10.00 16.50
C GLY A 20 -15.30 9.07 16.23
N GLU A 21 -14.39 9.46 15.34
CA GLU A 21 -13.21 8.65 15.00
C GLU A 21 -12.19 8.61 16.16
N PHE A 22 -12.08 9.70 16.91
CA PHE A 22 -11.26 9.78 18.12
C PHE A 22 -12.08 10.29 19.30
N ALA A 23 -11.83 9.77 20.51
CA ALA A 23 -12.51 10.22 21.72
C ALA A 23 -11.89 11.48 22.34
N SER A 24 -10.65 11.83 21.97
CA SER A 24 -9.94 13.01 22.46
C SER A 24 -8.79 13.41 21.54
N VAL A 25 -8.29 14.65 21.71
CA VAL A 25 -7.11 15.15 20.99
C VAL A 25 -5.89 14.31 21.37
N GLU A 26 -5.73 13.98 22.65
CA GLU A 26 -4.61 13.18 23.15
C GLU A 26 -4.60 11.77 22.56
N GLN A 27 -5.78 11.15 22.40
CA GLN A 27 -5.89 9.86 21.74
C GLN A 27 -5.50 9.95 20.26
N ALA A 28 -6.04 10.95 19.55
CA ALA A 28 -5.72 11.17 18.13
C ALA A 28 -4.22 11.36 17.92
N VAL A 29 -3.58 12.24 18.71
CA VAL A 29 -2.15 12.52 18.61
C VAL A 29 -1.32 11.28 18.92
N ARG A 30 -1.66 10.50 19.96
CA ARG A 30 -0.93 9.28 20.28
C ARG A 30 -1.02 8.27 19.13
N GLN A 31 -2.23 8.01 18.63
CA GLN A 31 -2.44 7.06 17.56
C GLN A 31 -1.69 7.46 16.28
N LEU A 32 -1.76 8.72 15.86
CA LEU A 32 -1.06 9.21 14.66
C LEU A 32 0.47 9.10 14.79
N ILE A 33 1.01 9.34 15.98
CA ILE A 33 2.44 9.16 16.25
C ILE A 33 2.81 7.68 16.21
N ASP A 34 2.02 6.81 16.86
CA ASP A 34 2.25 5.37 16.88
C ASP A 34 2.19 4.78 15.46
N GLU A 35 1.24 5.23 14.64
CA GLU A 35 1.11 4.86 13.23
C GLU A 35 2.34 5.30 12.42
N ARG A 36 2.83 6.53 12.62
CA ARG A 36 4.04 6.99 11.93
C ARG A 36 5.29 6.24 12.37
N ILE A 37 5.40 5.90 13.65
CA ILE A 37 6.50 5.05 14.16
C ILE A 37 6.42 3.66 13.52
N ALA A 38 5.24 3.07 13.46
CA ALA A 38 5.02 1.78 12.81
C ALA A 38 5.42 1.83 11.33
N GLU A 39 4.96 2.83 10.59
CA GLU A 39 5.30 3.06 9.18
C GLU A 39 6.81 3.19 8.97
N LEU A 40 7.50 3.96 9.83
CA LEU A 40 8.96 4.12 9.75
C LEU A 40 9.75 2.87 10.19
N SER A 41 9.11 1.97 10.95
CA SER A 41 9.73 0.71 11.41
C SER A 41 9.55 -0.44 10.44
N ILE A 42 8.59 -0.31 9.52
CA ILE A 42 8.61 -1.06 8.28
C ILE A 42 9.78 -0.43 7.51
N GLU A 43 10.95 -1.09 7.54
CA GLU A 43 12.06 -0.81 6.62
C GLU A 43 11.45 -0.51 5.25
N GLU A 44 11.89 0.58 4.59
CA GLU A 44 11.50 0.83 3.19
C GLU A 44 11.54 -0.54 2.50
N ASP A 45 10.36 -1.07 2.13
CA ASP A 45 10.30 -2.25 1.28
C ASP A 45 10.86 -1.71 -0.03
N ASP A 46 12.18 -1.72 -0.12
CA ASP A 46 12.98 -1.19 -1.21
C ASP A 46 12.70 -1.96 -2.51
N LEU A 47 11.81 -2.95 -2.42
CA LEU A 47 11.41 -3.88 -3.45
C LEU A 47 12.64 -4.48 -4.11
N ALA A 48 13.76 -4.63 -3.37
CA ALA A 48 14.99 -5.19 -3.92
C ALA A 48 14.75 -6.63 -4.40
N TRP A 49 13.82 -7.35 -3.77
CA TRP A 49 13.33 -8.65 -4.22
C TRP A 49 12.67 -8.60 -5.61
N ALA A 50 12.07 -7.48 -6.00
CA ALA A 50 11.36 -7.31 -7.27
C ALA A 50 12.30 -7.00 -8.43
N LYS A 51 13.46 -6.39 -8.17
CA LYS A 51 14.44 -6.04 -9.21
C LYS A 51 14.78 -7.19 -10.17
N PRO A 52 15.19 -8.39 -9.70
CA PRO A 52 15.50 -9.49 -10.62
C PRO A 52 14.29 -9.93 -11.47
N LEU A 53 13.06 -9.85 -10.94
CA LEU A 53 11.84 -10.21 -11.68
C LEU A 53 11.53 -9.18 -12.78
N VAL A 54 11.77 -7.90 -12.51
CA VAL A 54 11.61 -6.83 -13.50
C VAL A 54 12.66 -6.94 -14.60
N ASP A 55 13.92 -7.20 -14.23
CA ASP A 55 15.01 -7.39 -15.21
C ASP A 55 14.71 -8.60 -16.13
N GLU A 56 14.18 -9.70 -15.58
CA GLU A 56 13.73 -10.85 -16.36
C GLU A 56 12.59 -10.48 -17.33
N ALA A 57 11.56 -9.79 -16.83
CA ALA A 57 10.42 -9.39 -17.64
C ALA A 57 10.83 -8.45 -18.80
N LEU A 58 11.76 -7.52 -18.55
CA LEU A 58 12.31 -6.66 -19.60
C LEU A 58 13.05 -7.46 -20.68
N ALA A 59 13.85 -8.45 -20.27
CA ALA A 59 14.52 -9.33 -21.22
C ALA A 59 13.54 -10.18 -22.05
N GLN A 60 12.42 -10.62 -21.45
CA GLN A 60 11.34 -11.31 -22.18
C GLN A 60 10.69 -10.38 -23.22
N VAL A 61 10.45 -9.12 -22.87
CA VAL A 61 9.92 -8.11 -23.81
C VAL A 61 10.87 -7.89 -24.99
N GLU A 62 12.18 -7.78 -24.75
CA GLU A 62 13.18 -7.64 -25.80
C GLU A 62 13.23 -8.83 -26.76
N ARG A 63 12.98 -10.05 -26.26
CA ARG A 63 12.86 -11.27 -27.08
C ARG A 63 11.51 -11.40 -27.79
N GLY A 64 10.57 -10.48 -27.55
CA GLY A 64 9.21 -10.55 -28.08
C GLY A 64 8.33 -11.59 -27.39
N GLU A 65 8.72 -12.07 -26.21
CA GLU A 65 7.97 -13.03 -25.38
C GLU A 65 6.83 -12.32 -24.63
N VAL A 66 6.02 -11.58 -25.37
CA VAL A 66 4.85 -10.86 -24.87
C VAL A 66 3.58 -11.57 -25.30
N LEU A 67 2.50 -11.32 -24.58
CA LEU A 67 1.17 -11.82 -24.91
C LEU A 67 0.14 -10.71 -24.74
N THR A 68 -0.86 -10.71 -25.60
CA THR A 68 -1.98 -9.77 -25.51
C THR A 68 -2.81 -10.05 -24.26
N ARG A 69 -3.55 -9.04 -23.81
CA ARG A 69 -4.48 -9.19 -22.69
C ARG A 69 -5.51 -10.30 -22.92
N GLU A 70 -6.01 -10.44 -24.15
CA GLU A 70 -7.02 -11.42 -24.52
C GLU A 70 -6.47 -12.86 -24.47
N GLU A 71 -5.23 -13.05 -24.93
CA GLU A 71 -4.51 -14.32 -24.79
C GLU A 71 -4.25 -14.66 -23.32
N HIS A 72 -3.84 -13.68 -22.50
CA HIS A 72 -3.65 -13.88 -21.07
C HIS A 72 -4.91 -14.40 -20.39
N GLN A 73 -6.03 -13.70 -20.61
CA GLN A 73 -7.31 -14.03 -20.00
C GLN A 73 -7.80 -15.41 -20.42
N SER A 74 -7.61 -15.76 -21.70
CA SER A 74 -7.97 -17.09 -22.22
C SER A 74 -7.14 -18.19 -21.55
N ARG A 75 -5.82 -17.99 -21.37
CA ARG A 75 -4.93 -18.93 -20.68
C ARG A 75 -5.32 -19.12 -19.21
N ILE A 76 -5.57 -18.03 -18.48
CA ILE A 76 -5.99 -18.09 -17.08
C ILE A 76 -7.33 -18.79 -16.95
N LYS A 77 -8.30 -18.51 -17.83
CA LYS A 77 -9.61 -19.19 -17.82
C LYS A 77 -9.47 -20.70 -18.05
N ALA A 78 -8.62 -21.11 -18.99
CA ALA A 78 -8.34 -22.52 -19.25
C ALA A 78 -7.69 -23.22 -18.05
N LEU A 79 -6.69 -22.57 -17.43
CA LEU A 79 -6.03 -23.08 -16.22
C LEU A 79 -7.00 -23.24 -15.05
N LEU A 80 -7.86 -22.25 -14.81
CA LEU A 80 -8.86 -22.34 -13.74
C LEU A 80 -9.90 -23.42 -14.00
N ALA A 81 -10.20 -23.72 -15.27
CA ALA A 81 -11.10 -24.81 -15.63
C ALA A 81 -10.47 -26.19 -15.37
N SER A 82 -9.15 -26.34 -15.54
CA SER A 82 -8.46 -27.62 -15.28
C SER A 82 -8.35 -27.99 -13.80
N PHE A 83 -8.69 -27.08 -12.89
CA PHE A 83 -8.74 -27.33 -11.45
C PHE A 83 -10.15 -27.67 -10.92
N LYS A 84 -11.15 -27.80 -11.80
CA LYS A 84 -12.55 -28.06 -11.44
C LYS A 84 -13.00 -29.51 -11.64
N ASP A 85 -12.07 -30.43 -11.87
CA ASP A 85 -12.26 -31.88 -11.77
C ASP A 85 -11.92 -32.38 -10.35
#